data_AF-A0A9P7K028-F1
#
_entry.id   AF-A0A9P7K028-F1
#
_cell.length_a   1.000
_cell.length_b   1.000
_cell.length_c   1.000
_cell.angle_alpha   90.00
_cell.angle_beta   90.00
_cell.angle_gamma   90.00
#
_symmetry.space_group_name_H-M   'P 1'
#
loop_
_entity.id
_entity.type
_entity.pdbx_description
1 polymer ?
#
loop_
_entity_poly.entity_id
_entity_poly.type
_entity_poly.pdbx_seq_one_letter_code
_entity_poly.pdbx_strand_id
1 'polypeptide(L)'
;MAKSTRSKVKRSFRAKKRDEGVYAATEAARLQRLNSKLMAKIDHGDEELAEPVDDDTAQDDSTAPDTMELDDSAKSSTTKPSHVSTHGARNSRREEWRKSKGMTPVPKVTRMNRQGLPAARRRSGRPSRRR
;
A
#
# COMPACT_ATOMS: atom_id res chain seq x y z
N MET A 1 41.89 -5.35 29.97
CA MET A 1 40.44 -5.59 30.06
C MET A 1 39.83 -5.75 28.67
N ALA A 2 38.99 -6.77 28.47
CA ALA A 2 38.24 -6.92 27.21
C ALA A 2 37.15 -5.85 27.09
N LYS A 3 36.79 -5.48 25.85
CA LYS A 3 35.71 -4.52 25.59
C LYS A 3 34.34 -5.22 25.61
N SER A 4 33.37 -4.61 26.28
CA SER A 4 31.96 -5.07 26.29
C SER A 4 31.35 -5.09 24.89
N THR A 5 30.37 -5.98 24.68
CA THR A 5 29.56 -6.09 23.45
C THR A 5 28.83 -4.79 23.11
N ARG A 6 28.44 -4.01 24.14
CA ARG A 6 27.77 -2.71 24.00
C ARG A 6 28.75 -1.52 24.04
N SER A 7 30.06 -1.77 24.00
CA SER A 7 31.04 -0.67 23.95
C SER A 7 30.87 0.15 22.67
N LYS A 8 30.90 1.48 22.79
CA LYS A 8 30.70 2.39 21.64
C LYS A 8 31.73 2.14 20.54
N VAL A 9 33.00 1.94 20.92
CA VAL A 9 34.10 1.66 19.98
C VAL A 9 33.87 0.38 19.17
N LYS A 10 33.38 -0.72 19.78
CA LYS A 10 33.10 -1.95 19.02
C LYS A 10 31.84 -1.83 18.18
N ARG A 11 30.83 -1.10 18.64
CA ARG A 11 29.60 -0.86 17.87
C ARG A 11 29.85 -0.01 16.62
N SER A 12 30.62 1.07 16.72
CA SER A 12 30.95 1.90 15.56
C SER A 12 31.75 1.12 14.52
N PHE A 13 32.72 0.29 14.94
CA PHE A 13 33.44 -0.61 14.03
C PHE A 13 32.51 -1.62 13.34
N ARG A 14 31.52 -2.17 14.06
CA ARG A 14 30.54 -3.08 13.47
C ARG A 14 29.59 -2.36 12.50
N ALA A 15 29.22 -1.11 12.79
CA ALA A 15 28.42 -0.30 11.86
C ALA A 15 29.17 -0.10 10.54
N LYS A 16 30.42 0.40 10.59
CA LYS A 16 31.26 0.55 9.39
C LYS A 16 31.40 -0.74 8.58
N LYS A 17 31.60 -1.89 9.26
CA LYS A 17 31.66 -3.18 8.57
C LYS A 17 30.36 -3.56 7.87
N ARG A 18 29.20 -3.19 8.40
CA ARG A 18 27.92 -3.47 7.76
C ARG A 18 27.70 -2.58 6.55
N ASP A 19 28.03 -1.29 6.67
CA ASP A 19 27.69 -0.28 5.67
C ASP A 19 28.72 -0.23 4.52
N GLU A 20 30.02 -0.31 4.83
CA GLU A 20 31.12 -0.15 3.87
C GLU A 20 31.80 -1.48 3.50
N GLY A 21 31.43 -2.57 4.18
CA GLY A 21 32.10 -3.86 4.04
C GLY A 21 31.39 -4.83 3.09
N VAL A 22 31.93 -6.05 3.03
CA VAL A 22 31.40 -7.17 2.24
C VAL A 22 29.93 -7.49 2.59
N TYR A 23 29.51 -7.22 3.83
CA TYR A 23 28.13 -7.42 4.26
C TYR A 23 27.13 -6.62 3.43
N ALA A 24 27.40 -5.33 3.16
CA ALA A 24 26.54 -4.50 2.32
C ALA A 24 26.37 -5.08 0.90
N ALA A 25 27.48 -5.48 0.28
CA ALA A 25 27.46 -6.06 -1.07
C ALA A 25 26.64 -7.36 -1.12
N THR A 26 26.83 -8.25 -0.14
CA THR A 26 26.07 -9.51 -0.08
C THR A 26 24.58 -9.29 0.16
N GLU A 27 24.22 -8.32 0.99
CA GLU A 27 22.83 -7.98 1.29
C GLU A 27 22.16 -7.34 0.05
N ALA A 28 22.84 -6.41 -0.61
CA ALA A 28 22.38 -5.81 -1.86
C ALA A 28 22.14 -6.87 -2.94
N ALA A 29 23.08 -7.81 -3.15
CA ALA A 29 22.91 -8.90 -4.12
C ALA A 29 21.74 -9.83 -3.78
N ARG A 30 21.45 -10.03 -2.48
CA ARG A 30 20.27 -10.80 -2.06
C ARG A 30 18.97 -10.04 -2.34
N LEU A 31 18.94 -8.74 -2.05
CA LEU A 31 17.78 -7.88 -2.33
C LEU A 31 17.48 -7.81 -3.82
N GLN A 32 18.50 -7.67 -4.68
CA GLN A 32 18.32 -7.67 -6.13
C GLN A 32 17.71 -8.99 -6.63
N ARG A 33 18.25 -10.13 -6.16
CA ARG A 33 17.67 -11.45 -6.50
C ARG A 33 16.20 -11.58 -6.09
N LEU A 34 15.84 -11.09 -4.91
CA LEU A 34 14.45 -11.12 -4.46
C LEU A 34 13.56 -10.21 -5.29
N ASN A 35 14.05 -9.00 -5.63
CA ASN A 35 13.31 -8.08 -6.48
C ASN A 35 13.07 -8.68 -7.88
N SER A 36 14.11 -9.25 -8.50
CA SER A 36 13.96 -9.93 -9.80
C SER A 36 12.92 -11.06 -9.75
N LYS A 37 12.89 -11.84 -8.66
CA LYS A 37 11.86 -12.89 -8.47
C LYS A 37 10.46 -12.30 -8.31
N LEU A 38 10.30 -11.21 -7.57
CA LEU A 38 9.01 -10.56 -7.38
C LEU A 38 8.51 -9.92 -8.67
N MET A 39 9.40 -9.27 -9.43
CA MET A 39 9.06 -8.70 -10.73
C MET A 39 8.63 -9.79 -11.70
N ALA A 40 9.36 -10.91 -11.77
CA ALA A 40 8.94 -12.06 -12.57
C ALA A 40 7.54 -12.55 -12.17
N LYS A 41 7.24 -12.69 -10.87
CA LYS A 41 5.89 -13.08 -10.42
C LYS A 41 4.80 -12.07 -10.78
N ILE A 42 5.11 -10.78 -10.73
CA ILE A 42 4.15 -9.73 -11.11
C ILE A 42 3.89 -9.76 -12.62
N ASP A 43 4.95 -9.91 -13.42
CA ASP A 43 4.88 -9.90 -14.87
C ASP A 43 4.21 -11.16 -15.42
N HIS A 44 4.42 -12.32 -14.78
CA HIS A 44 3.77 -13.58 -15.14
C HIS A 44 2.35 -13.74 -14.58
N GLY A 45 1.86 -12.78 -13.79
CA GLY A 45 0.64 -12.94 -13.00
C GLY A 45 0.81 -14.02 -11.92
N ASP A 46 -0.03 -14.00 -10.87
CA ASP A 46 -0.06 -15.05 -9.82
C ASP A 46 -0.64 -16.38 -10.36
N GLU A 47 -0.24 -16.79 -11.57
CA GLU A 47 -0.55 -18.07 -12.17
C GLU A 47 0.67 -18.97 -11.93
N GLU A 48 0.46 -19.99 -11.10
CA GLU A 48 1.41 -21.03 -10.70
C GLU A 48 2.46 -20.70 -9.61
N LEU A 49 2.10 -21.21 -8.44
CA LEU A 49 2.87 -22.22 -7.71
C LEU A 49 3.49 -23.30 -8.65
N ALA A 50 4.37 -22.92 -9.58
CA ALA A 50 5.16 -23.85 -10.37
C ALA A 50 6.50 -24.06 -9.66
N GLU A 51 6.62 -25.21 -9.02
CA GLU A 51 7.89 -25.76 -8.57
C GLU A 51 8.90 -25.76 -9.72
N PRO A 52 10.20 -25.53 -9.47
CA PRO A 52 11.22 -25.93 -10.43
C PRO A 52 11.34 -27.45 -10.33
N VAL A 53 10.58 -28.18 -11.14
CA VAL A 53 10.85 -29.59 -11.43
C VAL A 53 11.59 -29.64 -12.76
N ASP A 54 12.82 -30.13 -12.69
CA ASP A 54 13.69 -30.44 -13.81
C ASP A 54 12.98 -31.29 -14.88
N ASP A 55 13.20 -30.91 -16.14
CA ASP A 55 13.25 -31.63 -17.43
C ASP A 55 12.39 -32.90 -17.70
N ASP A 56 11.98 -33.01 -18.98
CA ASP A 56 11.38 -34.16 -19.68
C ASP A 56 9.91 -34.56 -19.39
N THR A 57 8.95 -34.15 -20.22
CA THR A 57 8.25 -35.01 -21.22
C THR A 57 7.07 -34.30 -21.94
N ALA A 58 6.93 -34.61 -23.23
CA ALA A 58 5.93 -34.11 -24.18
C ALA A 58 4.52 -34.72 -24.02
N GLN A 59 3.47 -33.99 -24.44
CA GLN A 59 2.32 -34.34 -25.33
C GLN A 59 1.15 -33.33 -25.06
N ASP A 60 0.66 -32.57 -26.05
CA ASP A 60 -0.55 -32.85 -26.89
C ASP A 60 -1.87 -32.72 -26.09
N ASP A 61 -2.97 -32.08 -26.49
CA ASP A 61 -3.51 -31.59 -27.75
C ASP A 61 -4.58 -30.51 -27.41
N SER A 62 -4.88 -29.68 -28.40
CA SER A 62 -5.95 -28.69 -28.60
C SER A 62 -7.27 -28.77 -27.78
N THR A 63 -7.85 -27.62 -27.42
CA THR A 63 -9.25 -27.21 -27.74
C THR A 63 -9.45 -25.69 -27.58
N ALA A 64 -10.21 -25.09 -28.50
CA ALA A 64 -10.35 -23.67 -28.84
C ALA A 64 -11.17 -22.81 -27.84
N PRO A 65 -11.17 -21.45 -27.97
CA PRO A 65 -11.68 -20.50 -26.97
C PRO A 65 -13.19 -20.27 -27.05
N ASP A 66 -13.87 -20.30 -25.90
CA ASP A 66 -15.30 -19.99 -25.77
C ASP A 66 -15.52 -18.47 -25.71
N THR A 67 -16.42 -18.02 -26.57
CA THR A 67 -16.67 -16.62 -26.96
C THR A 67 -17.55 -15.90 -25.95
N MET A 68 -17.17 -14.67 -25.57
CA MET A 68 -17.93 -13.83 -24.63
C MET A 68 -19.18 -13.22 -25.27
N GLU A 69 -20.34 -13.47 -24.68
CA GLU A 69 -21.60 -12.78 -24.95
C GLU A 69 -21.83 -11.71 -23.85
N LEU A 70 -21.58 -10.45 -24.19
CA LEU A 70 -21.84 -9.27 -23.36
C LEU A 70 -23.21 -8.69 -23.75
N ASP A 71 -24.20 -8.90 -22.89
CA ASP A 71 -25.56 -8.42 -23.13
C ASP A 71 -25.68 -6.93 -22.79
N ASP A 72 -25.79 -6.12 -23.85
CA ASP A 72 -25.98 -4.66 -23.86
C ASP A 72 -27.41 -4.29 -23.41
N SER A 73 -27.65 -4.23 -22.10
CA SER A 73 -28.89 -3.63 -21.58
C SER A 73 -28.74 -2.13 -21.34
N ALA A 74 -28.72 -1.40 -22.45
CA ALA A 74 -28.87 0.04 -22.49
C ALA A 74 -30.28 0.48 -22.04
N LYS A 75 -30.43 0.89 -20.77
CA LYS A 75 -31.59 1.66 -20.29
C LYS A 75 -31.16 3.02 -19.70
N SER A 76 -31.15 4.00 -20.60
CA SER A 76 -31.49 5.42 -20.42
C SER A 76 -31.49 6.01 -19.00
N SER A 77 -30.57 6.95 -18.74
CA SER A 77 -30.94 8.16 -18.02
C SER A 77 -30.08 9.36 -18.47
N THR A 78 -30.72 10.26 -19.20
CA THR A 78 -30.22 11.60 -19.53
C THR A 78 -30.02 12.39 -18.23
N THR A 79 -28.82 12.33 -17.68
CA THR A 79 -28.32 13.27 -16.67
C THR A 79 -26.87 13.59 -17.00
N LYS A 80 -26.50 14.87 -16.91
CA LYS A 80 -25.12 15.39 -17.09
C LYS A 80 -24.11 14.43 -16.43
N PRO A 81 -22.92 14.19 -16.99
CA PRO A 81 -21.97 13.23 -16.43
C PRO A 81 -21.61 13.68 -15.01
N SER A 82 -22.27 13.08 -14.02
CA SER A 82 -21.86 13.20 -12.64
C SER A 82 -20.57 12.43 -12.53
N HIS A 83 -19.53 13.04 -11.97
CA HIS A 83 -18.28 12.35 -11.70
C HIS A 83 -18.62 11.13 -10.82
N VAL A 84 -18.62 9.93 -11.41
CA VAL A 84 -18.87 8.69 -10.69
C VAL A 84 -17.65 8.44 -9.82
N SER A 85 -17.75 8.85 -8.55
CA SER A 85 -16.75 8.49 -7.54
C SER A 85 -16.84 6.97 -7.36
N THR A 86 -15.84 6.25 -7.88
CA THR A 86 -15.66 4.79 -7.66
C THR A 86 -15.47 4.44 -6.19
N HIS A 87 -15.28 5.44 -5.33
CA HIS A 87 -15.20 5.29 -3.90
C HIS A 87 -16.53 5.74 -3.29
N GLY A 88 -17.27 4.80 -2.71
CA GLY A 88 -18.45 5.10 -1.90
C GLY A 88 -18.11 6.05 -0.75
N ALA A 89 -19.12 6.70 -0.17
CA ALA A 89 -18.90 7.60 0.97
C ALA A 89 -18.14 6.84 2.07
N ARG A 90 -16.93 7.30 2.39
CA ARG A 90 -16.13 6.81 3.52
C ARG A 90 -16.81 7.28 4.81
N ASN A 91 -17.97 6.68 5.11
CA ASN A 91 -18.76 6.98 6.28
C ASN A 91 -17.88 6.71 7.50
N SER A 92 -17.55 7.77 8.25
CA SER A 92 -16.91 7.59 9.55
C SER A 92 -17.96 7.08 10.53
N ARG A 93 -17.61 6.11 11.39
CA ARG A 93 -18.49 5.63 12.48
C ARG A 93 -19.09 6.77 13.32
N ARG A 94 -18.37 7.89 13.45
CA ARG A 94 -18.85 9.11 14.12
C ARG A 94 -19.99 9.79 13.34
N GLU A 95 -19.93 9.83 12.02
CA GLU A 95 -21.00 10.41 11.18
C GLU A 95 -22.25 9.53 11.20
N GLU A 96 -22.10 8.21 11.17
CA GLU A 96 -23.21 7.26 11.27
C GLU A 96 -23.94 7.35 12.61
N TRP A 97 -23.19 7.40 13.72
CA TRP A 97 -23.79 7.61 15.05
C TRP A 97 -24.50 8.96 15.17
N ARG A 98 -23.98 10.02 14.52
CA ARG A 98 -24.66 11.32 14.50
C ARG A 98 -25.94 11.28 13.67
N LYS A 99 -25.91 10.65 12.50
CA LYS A 99 -27.10 10.44 11.66
C LYS A 99 -28.17 9.64 12.41
N SER A 100 -27.80 8.55 13.09
CA SER A 100 -28.75 7.75 13.87
C SER A 100 -29.29 8.47 15.11
N LYS A 101 -28.54 9.43 15.64
CA LYS A 101 -28.99 10.31 16.74
C LYS A 101 -29.64 11.61 16.26
N GLY A 102 -29.96 11.74 14.96
CA GLY A 102 -30.59 12.94 14.39
C GLY A 102 -29.74 14.22 14.50
N MET A 103 -28.43 14.08 14.71
CA MET A 103 -27.50 15.20 14.83
C MET A 103 -26.93 15.58 13.46
N THR A 104 -26.72 16.88 13.24
CA THR A 104 -26.09 17.42 12.02
C THR A 104 -24.68 16.84 11.81
N PRO A 105 -24.22 16.61 10.56
CA PRO A 105 -22.86 16.13 10.31
C PRO A 105 -21.80 17.10 10.86
N VAL A 106 -20.61 16.58 11.21
CA VAL A 106 -19.50 17.43 11.65
C VAL A 106 -19.08 18.30 10.46
N PRO A 107 -18.99 19.64 10.61
CA PRO A 107 -18.57 20.49 9.51
C PRO A 107 -17.13 20.14 9.11
N LYS A 108 -16.90 19.95 7.81
CA LYS A 108 -15.55 19.75 7.27
C LYS A 108 -14.75 21.03 7.45
N VAL A 109 -13.49 20.90 7.86
CA VAL A 109 -12.59 22.06 8.00
C VAL A 109 -12.04 22.40 6.62
N THR A 110 -12.59 23.44 6.00
CA THR A 110 -12.19 23.87 4.64
C THR A 110 -11.09 24.92 4.65
N ARG A 111 -10.74 25.48 5.82
CA ARG A 111 -9.70 26.51 5.92
C ARG A 111 -8.31 25.87 5.83
N MET A 112 -7.45 26.45 5.01
CA MET A 112 -6.04 26.08 4.87
C MET A 112 -5.17 27.10 5.61
N ASN A 113 -4.06 26.63 6.19
CA ASN A 113 -3.01 27.48 6.73
C ASN A 113 -2.15 28.06 5.59
N ARG A 114 -1.29 29.04 5.90
CA ARG A 114 -0.38 29.66 4.93
C ARG A 114 0.57 28.67 4.25
N GLN A 115 0.82 27.53 4.90
CA GLN A 115 1.64 26.41 4.39
C GLN A 115 0.83 25.38 3.57
N GLY A 116 -0.43 25.66 3.24
CA GLY A 116 -1.28 24.76 2.43
C GLY A 116 -1.88 23.57 3.20
N LEU A 117 -1.56 23.38 4.48
CA LEU A 117 -2.12 22.31 5.31
C LEU A 117 -3.50 22.69 5.89
N PRO A 118 -4.41 21.73 6.15
CA PRO A 118 -5.67 22.00 6.82
C PRO A 118 -5.47 22.71 8.16
N ALA A 119 -6.27 23.75 8.40
CA ALA A 119 -6.12 24.57 9.59
C ALA A 119 -6.44 23.79 10.87
N ALA A 120 -5.55 23.89 11.86
CA ALA A 120 -5.74 23.24 13.14
C ALA A 120 -6.97 23.83 13.83
N ARG A 121 -7.84 22.96 14.36
CA ARG A 121 -9.04 23.40 15.11
C ARG A 121 -8.70 24.12 16.42
N ARG A 122 -7.48 23.95 16.93
CA ARG A 122 -6.99 24.54 18.18
C ARG A 122 -5.86 25.52 17.87
N ARG A 123 -5.85 26.66 18.56
CA ARG A 123 -4.74 27.61 18.51
C ARG A 123 -3.50 26.99 19.16
N SER A 124 -2.32 27.26 18.60
CA SER A 124 -1.03 26.87 19.18
C SER A 124 -0.91 27.39 20.61
N GLY A 125 -0.32 26.60 21.50
CA GLY A 125 -0.10 26.98 22.90
C GLY A 125 -1.30 26.81 23.84
N ARG A 126 -2.49 26.43 23.35
CA ARG A 126 -3.64 26.16 24.23
C ARG A 126 -3.64 24.70 24.71
N PRO A 127 -3.58 24.43 26.03
CA PRO A 127 -3.54 23.06 26.53
C PRO A 127 -4.82 22.31 26.14
N SER A 128 -4.67 21.03 25.82
CA SER A 128 -5.82 20.14 25.64
C SER A 128 -6.54 20.03 26.98
N ARG A 129 -7.79 20.52 27.05
CA ARG A 129 -8.63 20.29 28.22
C ARG A 129 -8.89 18.80 28.31
N ARG A 130 -8.30 18.14 29.31
CA ARG A 130 -8.67 16.78 29.70
C ARG A 130 -10.13 16.84 30.15
N ARG A 131 -10.97 16.08 29.46
CA ARG A 131 -12.34 15.76 29.86
C ARG A 131 -12.42 14.25 29.85
#